data_AF-A0A517MD30-F1
#
_entry.id   AF-A0A517MD30-F1
#
_cell.length_a   1.000
_cell.length_b   1.000
_cell.length_c   1.000
_cell.angle_alpha   90.00
_cell.angle_beta   90.00
_cell.angle_gamma   90.00
#
_symmetry.space_group_name_H-M   'P 1'
#
loop_
_entity.id
_entity.type
_entity.pdbx_description
1 polymer ?
#
loop_
_entity_poly.entity_id
_entity_poly.type
_entity_poly.pdbx_seq_one_letter_code
_entity_poly.pdbx_strand_id
1 'polypeptide(L)'
;MSQPTSTIDSHRIQAVVREVIARLQNPSAGTSAAAPAAKASNHSVISIAETLVTCDSFRSLPAGVQEIVVRPGTVVTPAAFDLLKERGLRLTRAETSPDAAIAIDSVIDPTGRLFSDADDSLRADSVQKQLAASGLKVANIGLPVLFQHLDKHPLQRAVVLAELPAKVVYQACQHRRICAAAVRSLAELQRIERGLQPNLWVIDMNQVTLPLAVFLAGRCLRMQAPDSLPSPGDVR
;
A
#
# COMPACT_ATOMS: atom_id res chain seq x y z
N MET A 1 -14.61 -6.38 47.16
CA MET A 1 -14.23 -7.06 45.91
C MET A 1 -15.49 -7.18 45.07
N SER A 2 -15.63 -6.38 44.01
CA SER A 2 -16.78 -6.48 43.09
C SER A 2 -16.30 -6.18 41.66
N GLN A 3 -16.33 -7.18 40.80
CA GLN A 3 -16.17 -7.03 39.34
C GLN A 3 -17.57 -7.00 38.69
N PRO A 4 -17.80 -6.22 37.62
CA PRO A 4 -19.01 -6.33 36.82
C PRO A 4 -18.82 -7.30 35.64
N THR A 5 -19.73 -8.26 35.49
CA THR A 5 -19.84 -9.15 34.34
C THR A 5 -20.57 -8.46 33.19
N SER A 6 -19.83 -8.15 32.12
CA SER A 6 -20.37 -7.69 30.84
C SER A 6 -21.27 -8.75 30.22
N THR A 7 -22.58 -8.50 30.22
CA THR A 7 -23.57 -9.34 29.55
C THR A 7 -23.67 -8.84 28.12
N ILE A 8 -23.14 -9.61 27.16
CA ILE A 8 -23.16 -9.25 25.74
C ILE A 8 -24.59 -9.31 25.23
N ASP A 9 -25.07 -8.17 24.72
CA ASP A 9 -26.46 -7.97 24.30
C ASP A 9 -26.78 -8.71 22.99
N SER A 10 -27.63 -9.74 23.10
CA SER A 10 -28.04 -10.63 22.00
C SER A 10 -28.68 -9.89 20.83
N HIS A 11 -29.28 -8.71 21.06
CA HIS A 11 -29.89 -7.92 19.99
C HIS A 11 -28.85 -7.28 19.06
N ARG A 12 -27.67 -6.92 19.58
CA ARG A 12 -26.56 -6.40 18.76
C ARG A 12 -25.96 -7.48 17.87
N ILE A 13 -25.86 -8.70 18.38
CA ILE A 13 -25.37 -9.85 17.59
C ILE A 13 -26.32 -10.11 16.41
N GLN A 14 -27.64 -10.10 16.65
CA GLN A 14 -28.62 -10.33 15.59
C GLN A 14 -28.60 -9.25 14.51
N ALA A 15 -28.36 -7.99 14.87
CA ALA A 15 -28.21 -6.89 13.90
C ALA A 15 -26.99 -7.08 13.01
N VAL A 16 -25.83 -7.43 13.60
CA VAL A 16 -24.59 -7.71 12.85
C VAL A 16 -24.75 -8.93 11.94
N VAL A 17 -25.37 -10.00 12.43
CA VAL A 17 -25.61 -11.21 11.63
C VAL A 17 -26.54 -10.92 10.46
N ARG A 18 -27.58 -10.11 10.65
CA ARG A 18 -28.51 -9.75 9.57
C ARG A 18 -27.81 -8.89 8.50
N GLU A 19 -26.92 -7.99 8.89
CA GLU A 19 -26.14 -7.18 7.94
C GLU A 19 -25.08 -8.01 7.18
N VAL A 20 -24.44 -8.97 7.85
CA VAL A 20 -23.50 -9.90 7.21
C VAL A 20 -24.22 -10.79 6.19
N ILE A 21 -25.40 -11.33 6.55
CA ILE A 21 -26.21 -12.13 5.62
C ILE A 21 -26.66 -11.29 4.42
N ALA A 22 -27.09 -10.04 4.65
CA ALA A 22 -27.49 -9.14 3.57
C ALA A 22 -26.32 -8.82 2.61
N ARG A 23 -25.09 -8.66 3.12
CA ARG A 23 -23.90 -8.45 2.28
C ARG A 23 -23.47 -9.69 1.52
N LEU A 24 -23.64 -10.87 2.10
CA LEU A 24 -23.34 -12.14 1.42
C LEU A 24 -24.35 -12.49 0.32
N GLN A 25 -25.60 -12.03 0.45
CA GLN A 25 -26.65 -12.30 -0.53
C GLN A 25 -26.62 -11.39 -1.76
N ASN A 26 -25.94 -10.24 -1.70
CA ASN A 26 -25.80 -9.31 -2.83
C ASN A 26 -24.32 -9.00 -3.17
N PRO A 27 -23.53 -9.97 -3.69
CA PRO A 27 -22.18 -9.70 -4.17
C PRO A 27 -22.12 -9.07 -5.57
N SER A 28 -23.19 -8.42 -6.05
CA SER A 28 -23.21 -7.82 -7.40
C SER A 28 -24.02 -6.53 -7.47
N ALA A 29 -23.37 -5.42 -7.16
CA ALA A 29 -23.74 -4.10 -7.67
C ALA A 29 -22.45 -3.31 -7.93
N GLY A 30 -21.94 -3.37 -9.17
CA GLY A 30 -20.73 -2.65 -9.55
C GLY A 30 -20.12 -3.04 -10.90
N THR A 31 -20.91 -2.88 -11.97
CA THR A 31 -20.46 -2.54 -13.34
C THR A 31 -19.47 -3.46 -14.06
N SER A 32 -20.00 -4.41 -14.85
CA SER A 32 -19.30 -4.99 -16.00
C SER A 32 -19.92 -4.46 -17.29
N ALA A 33 -19.28 -3.46 -17.91
CA ALA A 33 -19.54 -3.09 -19.29
C ALA A 33 -18.81 -4.07 -20.24
N ALA A 34 -19.46 -4.35 -21.37
CA ALA A 34 -19.12 -5.40 -22.33
C ALA A 34 -17.68 -5.36 -22.88
N ALA A 35 -17.11 -6.55 -23.07
CA ALA A 35 -15.90 -6.81 -23.83
C ALA A 35 -16.23 -7.16 -25.30
N PRO A 36 -15.32 -6.90 -26.26
CA PRO A 36 -15.19 -7.72 -27.46
C PRO A 36 -14.08 -8.77 -27.28
N ALA A 37 -14.33 -9.92 -27.90
CA ALA A 37 -13.57 -11.16 -27.82
C ALA A 37 -12.13 -11.10 -28.37
N ALA A 38 -11.21 -11.86 -27.75
CA ALA A 38 -10.04 -12.42 -28.42
C ALA A 38 -9.50 -13.67 -27.71
N LYS A 39 -9.69 -14.82 -28.38
CA LYS A 39 -8.88 -16.04 -28.50
C LYS A 39 -8.19 -16.68 -27.28
N ALA A 40 -8.50 -17.97 -27.12
CA ALA A 40 -7.96 -18.95 -26.20
C ALA A 40 -6.43 -19.14 -26.29
N SER A 41 -5.80 -19.21 -25.11
CA SER A 41 -4.60 -20.01 -24.85
C SER A 41 -4.85 -20.83 -23.57
N ASN A 42 -4.52 -22.12 -23.63
CA ASN A 42 -4.86 -23.13 -22.62
C ASN A 42 -3.90 -23.12 -21.42
N HIS A 43 -3.92 -22.05 -20.62
CA HIS A 43 -3.39 -22.06 -19.25
C HIS A 43 -4.18 -21.05 -18.41
N SER A 44 -5.19 -21.53 -17.67
CA SER A 44 -6.02 -20.69 -16.81
C SER A 44 -5.33 -20.50 -15.44
N VAL A 45 -4.39 -19.57 -15.38
CA VAL A 45 -3.92 -19.02 -14.10
C VAL A 45 -5.00 -18.08 -13.58
N ILE A 46 -5.63 -18.42 -12.45
CA ILE A 46 -6.64 -17.56 -11.83
C ILE A 46 -6.02 -16.86 -10.63
N SER A 47 -6.00 -15.53 -10.67
CA SER A 47 -5.58 -14.69 -9.56
C SER A 47 -6.76 -14.39 -8.66
N ILE A 48 -6.68 -14.76 -7.38
CA ILE A 48 -7.72 -14.48 -6.40
C ILE A 48 -7.32 -13.22 -5.61
N ALA A 49 -8.14 -12.19 -5.73
CA ALA A 49 -7.91 -10.86 -5.16
C ALA A 49 -8.30 -10.74 -3.67
N GLU A 50 -8.83 -11.80 -3.08
CA GLU A 50 -9.45 -11.80 -1.75
C GLU A 50 -8.43 -11.95 -0.60
N THR A 51 -8.69 -11.26 0.51
CA THR A 51 -7.85 -11.26 1.72
C THR A 51 -7.95 -12.56 2.52
N LEU A 52 -9.08 -13.28 2.40
CA LEU A 52 -9.34 -14.57 3.06
C LEU A 52 -9.86 -15.55 2.01
N VAL A 53 -9.18 -16.68 1.85
CA VAL A 53 -9.59 -17.72 0.90
C VAL A 53 -10.12 -18.93 1.66
N THR A 54 -11.36 -19.30 1.38
CA THR A 54 -12.10 -20.39 2.03
C THR A 54 -12.42 -21.50 1.04
N CYS A 55 -12.90 -22.65 1.51
CA CYS A 55 -13.25 -23.79 0.66
C CYS A 55 -14.27 -23.43 -0.42
N ASP A 56 -15.17 -22.48 -0.15
CA ASP A 56 -16.19 -22.06 -1.10
C ASP A 56 -15.62 -21.24 -2.26
N SER A 57 -14.55 -20.45 -2.01
CA SER A 57 -13.79 -19.76 -3.06
C SER A 57 -13.15 -20.74 -4.07
N PHE A 58 -12.86 -21.98 -3.65
CA PHE A 58 -12.34 -23.04 -4.53
C PHE A 58 -13.42 -23.91 -5.17
N ARG A 59 -14.65 -23.90 -4.63
CA ARG A 59 -15.79 -24.63 -5.19
C ARG A 59 -16.43 -23.91 -6.38
N SER A 60 -16.31 -22.58 -6.44
CA SER A 60 -16.80 -21.75 -7.54
C SER A 60 -15.82 -21.65 -8.74
N LEU A 61 -14.66 -22.30 -8.68
CA LEU A 61 -13.67 -22.27 -9.77
C LEU A 61 -14.10 -23.20 -10.92
N PRO A 62 -13.98 -22.75 -12.19
CA PRO A 62 -14.26 -23.58 -13.35
C PRO A 62 -13.37 -24.83 -13.39
N ALA A 63 -13.92 -25.96 -13.85
CA ALA A 63 -13.13 -27.18 -14.06
C ALA A 63 -12.03 -26.94 -15.11
N GLY A 64 -10.77 -27.12 -14.73
CA GLY A 64 -9.60 -26.97 -15.63
C GLY A 64 -8.48 -26.05 -15.12
N VAL A 65 -8.68 -25.34 -14.01
CA VAL A 65 -7.64 -24.53 -13.35
C VAL A 65 -6.62 -25.47 -12.71
N GLN A 66 -5.32 -25.26 -12.94
CA GLN A 66 -4.23 -26.08 -12.36
C GLN A 66 -3.32 -25.30 -11.42
N GLU A 67 -3.38 -23.97 -11.49
CA GLU A 67 -2.51 -23.07 -10.73
C GLU A 67 -3.29 -21.85 -10.24
N ILE A 68 -3.18 -21.55 -8.95
CA ILE A 68 -3.87 -20.44 -8.29
C ILE A 68 -2.86 -19.51 -7.67
N VAL A 69 -2.88 -18.25 -8.12
CA VAL A 69 -2.00 -17.20 -7.62
C VAL A 69 -2.73 -16.37 -6.56
N VAL A 70 -2.22 -16.42 -5.33
CA VAL A 70 -2.76 -15.67 -4.19
C VAL A 70 -1.89 -14.46 -3.86
N ARG A 71 -2.52 -13.36 -3.45
CA ARG A 71 -1.81 -12.12 -3.09
C ARG A 71 -0.86 -12.33 -1.89
N PRO A 72 0.21 -11.51 -1.79
CA PRO A 72 1.02 -11.44 -0.59
C PRO A 72 0.15 -10.94 0.58
N GLY A 73 0.10 -11.71 1.68
CA GLY A 73 -0.71 -11.39 2.86
C GLY A 73 -2.08 -12.07 2.94
N THR A 74 -2.49 -12.83 1.92
CA THR A 74 -3.72 -13.62 1.97
C THR A 74 -3.59 -14.78 2.98
N VAL A 75 -4.54 -14.86 3.92
CA VAL A 75 -4.63 -15.97 4.87
C VAL A 75 -5.42 -17.10 4.21
N VAL A 76 -4.77 -18.24 4.02
CA VAL A 76 -5.39 -19.46 3.52
C VAL A 76 -5.75 -20.33 4.71
N THR A 77 -7.03 -20.69 4.84
CA THR A 77 -7.47 -21.58 5.92
C THR A 77 -6.96 -23.01 5.71
N PRO A 78 -6.64 -23.78 6.78
CA PRO A 78 -6.11 -25.15 6.64
C PRO A 78 -7.00 -26.06 5.80
N ALA A 79 -8.32 -25.98 5.97
CA ALA A 79 -9.30 -26.75 5.18
C ALA A 79 -9.27 -26.42 3.68
N ALA A 80 -8.93 -25.18 3.31
CA ALA A 80 -8.75 -24.76 1.92
C ALA A 80 -7.47 -25.33 1.32
N PHE A 81 -6.40 -25.45 2.12
CA PHE A 81 -5.14 -26.07 1.71
C PHE A 81 -5.29 -27.57 1.47
N ASP A 82 -6.04 -28.26 2.32
CA ASP A 82 -6.32 -29.69 2.16
C ASP A 82 -7.11 -29.96 0.87
N LEU A 83 -8.12 -29.13 0.58
CA LEU A 83 -8.94 -29.23 -0.64
C LEU A 83 -8.13 -28.94 -1.92
N LEU A 84 -7.16 -28.03 -1.87
CA LEU A 84 -6.21 -27.76 -2.97
C LEU A 84 -5.33 -28.99 -3.27
N LYS A 85 -4.82 -29.63 -2.22
CA LYS A 85 -3.98 -30.82 -2.32
C LYS A 85 -4.75 -32.02 -2.86
N GLU A 86 -5.99 -32.22 -2.41
CA GLU A 86 -6.89 -33.26 -2.92
C GLU A 86 -7.24 -33.09 -4.41
N ARG A 87 -7.26 -31.85 -4.90
CA ARG A 87 -7.54 -31.52 -6.31
C ARG A 87 -6.30 -31.41 -7.20
N GLY A 88 -5.09 -31.64 -6.67
CA GLY A 88 -3.85 -31.54 -7.44
C GLY A 88 -3.51 -30.13 -7.92
N LEU A 89 -4.04 -29.10 -7.27
CA LEU A 89 -3.87 -27.69 -7.64
C LEU A 89 -2.59 -27.12 -7.01
N ARG A 90 -1.78 -26.42 -7.80
CA ARG A 90 -0.59 -25.74 -7.29
C ARG A 90 -0.96 -24.35 -6.80
N LEU A 91 -0.64 -24.06 -5.54
CA LEU A 91 -0.77 -22.73 -4.97
C LEU A 91 0.57 -22.02 -5.11
N THR A 92 0.64 -21.05 -6.01
CA THR A 92 1.80 -20.18 -6.15
C THR A 92 1.45 -18.89 -5.43
N ARG A 93 2.04 -18.64 -4.25
CA ARG A 93 1.96 -17.31 -3.67
C ARG A 93 2.62 -16.37 -4.67
N ALA A 94 2.01 -15.22 -4.95
CA ALA A 94 2.68 -14.20 -5.75
C ALA A 94 3.96 -13.80 -5.00
N GLU A 95 5.06 -14.48 -5.31
CA GLU A 95 6.38 -14.01 -4.97
C GLU A 95 6.54 -12.67 -5.65
N THR A 96 7.22 -11.76 -4.97
CA THR A 96 7.57 -10.45 -5.49
C THR A 96 8.60 -10.68 -6.60
N SER A 97 8.14 -11.15 -7.76
CA SER A 97 9.00 -11.45 -8.88
C SER A 97 9.73 -10.17 -9.29
N PRO A 98 11.05 -10.23 -9.53
CA PRO A 98 11.85 -9.07 -9.93
C PRO A 98 11.42 -8.45 -11.26
N ASP A 99 10.52 -9.11 -12.01
CA ASP A 99 9.92 -8.58 -13.25
C ASP A 99 8.91 -7.43 -13.00
N ALA A 100 8.33 -7.34 -11.80
CA ALA A 100 7.54 -6.17 -11.43
C ALA A 100 8.41 -4.90 -11.32
N ALA A 101 9.73 -5.04 -11.14
CA ALA A 101 10.65 -3.91 -11.08
C ALA A 101 10.76 -3.15 -12.42
N ILE A 102 10.44 -3.79 -13.55
CA ILE A 102 10.48 -3.18 -14.89
C ILE A 102 9.16 -2.43 -15.18
N ALA A 103 8.04 -2.86 -14.58
CA ALA A 103 6.74 -2.19 -14.72
C ALA A 103 6.57 -0.97 -13.79
N ILE A 104 7.37 -0.83 -12.73
CA ILE A 104 7.28 0.29 -11.78
C ILE A 104 7.90 1.56 -12.36
N ASP A 105 9.03 1.45 -13.08
CA ASP A 105 9.71 2.61 -13.71
C ASP A 105 8.90 3.22 -14.86
N SER A 106 7.99 2.46 -15.46
CA SER A 106 7.12 2.93 -16.54
C SER A 106 5.83 3.61 -16.02
N VAL A 107 5.49 3.45 -14.74
CA VAL A 107 4.32 4.07 -14.09
C VAL A 107 4.69 5.37 -13.38
N ILE A 108 5.97 5.56 -13.04
CA ILE A 108 6.44 6.73 -12.29
C ILE A 108 6.92 7.80 -13.28
N ASP A 109 6.22 8.93 -13.29
CA ASP A 109 6.54 10.12 -14.08
C ASP A 109 8.01 10.55 -13.85
N PRO A 110 8.76 10.96 -14.90
CA PRO A 110 10.15 11.45 -14.79
C PRO A 110 10.37 12.60 -13.80
N THR A 111 9.30 13.23 -13.29
CA THR A 111 9.40 14.24 -12.23
C THR A 111 9.87 13.68 -10.89
N GLY A 112 9.82 12.35 -10.68
CA GLY A 112 10.42 11.69 -9.51
C GLY A 112 9.81 12.11 -8.17
N ARG A 113 8.52 12.47 -8.18
CA ARG A 113 7.77 12.89 -6.99
C ARG A 113 6.81 11.79 -6.56
N LEU A 114 7.15 11.17 -5.44
CA LEU A 114 6.41 10.03 -4.91
C LEU A 114 5.59 10.42 -3.69
N PHE A 115 4.43 9.79 -3.54
CA PHE A 115 3.53 10.03 -2.44
C PHE A 115 2.91 8.70 -1.97
N SER A 116 2.66 8.59 -0.67
CA SER A 116 1.93 7.47 -0.08
C SER A 116 1.26 7.90 1.22
N ASP A 117 0.25 7.15 1.63
CA ASP A 117 -0.30 7.19 2.99
C ASP A 117 -0.14 5.79 3.58
N ALA A 118 0.52 5.70 4.74
CA ALA A 118 0.82 4.43 5.38
C ALA A 118 -0.41 3.79 6.04
N ASP A 119 -1.45 4.59 6.31
CA ASP A 119 -2.57 4.18 7.17
C ASP A 119 -3.95 4.35 6.48
N ASP A 120 -4.12 5.31 5.57
CA ASP A 120 -5.43 5.61 4.95
C ASP A 120 -5.34 5.96 3.44
N SER A 121 -5.86 5.07 2.58
CA SER A 121 -5.89 5.28 1.13
C SER A 121 -6.84 6.39 0.66
N LEU A 122 -7.95 6.63 1.37
CA LEU A 122 -8.91 7.69 1.01
C LEU A 122 -8.35 9.07 1.32
N ARG A 123 -7.59 9.17 2.42
CA ARG A 123 -6.81 10.36 2.75
C ARG A 123 -5.71 10.58 1.72
N ALA A 124 -5.03 9.52 1.27
CA ALA A 124 -4.04 9.59 0.21
C ALA A 124 -4.62 10.21 -1.07
N ASP A 125 -5.76 9.72 -1.54
CA ASP A 125 -6.42 10.22 -2.75
C ASP A 125 -6.82 11.70 -2.62
N SER A 126 -7.30 12.08 -1.44
CA SER A 126 -7.71 13.46 -1.15
C SER A 126 -6.51 14.41 -1.18
N VAL A 127 -5.38 14.02 -0.60
CA VAL A 127 -4.14 14.81 -0.62
C VAL A 127 -3.54 14.85 -2.02
N GLN A 128 -3.53 13.74 -2.75
CA GLN A 128 -3.06 13.69 -4.14
C GLN A 128 -3.85 14.66 -5.03
N LYS A 129 -5.19 14.69 -4.92
CA LYS A 129 -6.04 15.63 -5.65
C LYS A 129 -5.74 17.10 -5.31
N GLN A 130 -5.54 17.41 -4.03
CA GLN A 130 -5.20 18.77 -3.59
C GLN A 130 -3.80 19.22 -4.05
N LEU A 131 -2.83 18.30 -4.03
CA LEU A 131 -1.49 18.54 -4.59
C LEU A 131 -1.56 18.78 -6.10
N ALA A 132 -2.35 17.98 -6.83
CA ALA A 132 -2.57 18.14 -8.27
C ALA A 132 -3.23 19.49 -8.59
N ALA A 133 -4.24 19.91 -7.81
CA ALA A 133 -4.86 21.24 -7.92
C ALA A 133 -3.85 22.37 -7.67
N SER A 134 -2.79 22.11 -6.90
CA SER A 134 -1.69 23.04 -6.65
C SER A 134 -0.54 22.94 -7.67
N GLY A 135 -0.76 22.26 -8.80
CA GLY A 135 0.21 22.07 -9.88
C GLY A 135 1.28 21.00 -9.60
N LEU A 136 1.13 20.19 -8.55
CA LEU A 136 2.05 19.10 -8.24
C LEU A 136 1.45 17.75 -8.67
N LYS A 137 1.95 17.22 -9.78
CA LYS A 137 1.71 15.82 -10.15
C LYS A 137 2.58 14.93 -9.27
N VAL A 138 1.95 13.96 -8.61
CA VAL A 138 2.61 12.99 -7.74
C VAL A 138 2.04 11.60 -8.02
N ALA A 139 2.90 10.60 -8.01
CA ALA A 139 2.48 9.21 -8.08
C ALA A 139 2.13 8.71 -6.66
N ASN A 140 0.87 8.34 -6.44
CA ASN A 140 0.46 7.66 -5.22
C ASN A 140 0.78 6.16 -5.36
N ILE A 141 1.77 5.68 -4.62
CA ILE A 141 2.23 4.30 -4.67
C ILE A 141 2.31 3.70 -3.27
N GLY A 142 2.23 2.37 -3.18
CA GLY A 142 2.33 1.67 -1.91
C GLY A 142 3.72 1.81 -1.27
N LEU A 143 3.76 1.80 0.06
CA LEU A 143 4.98 2.01 0.85
C LEU A 143 6.18 1.10 0.46
N PRO A 144 6.00 -0.23 0.21
CA PRO A 144 7.11 -1.08 -0.20
C PRO A 144 7.71 -0.69 -1.55
N VAL A 145 6.86 -0.30 -2.50
CA VAL A 145 7.27 0.12 -3.85
C VAL A 145 7.99 1.47 -3.77
N LEU A 146 7.51 2.37 -2.91
CA LEU A 146 8.13 3.66 -2.66
C LEU A 146 9.56 3.52 -2.14
N PHE A 147 9.79 2.65 -1.16
CA PHE A 147 11.13 2.41 -0.64
C PHE A 147 12.05 1.79 -1.70
N GLN A 148 11.58 0.81 -2.46
CA GLN A 148 12.35 0.22 -3.54
C GLN A 148 12.74 1.26 -4.60
N HIS A 149 11.83 2.17 -4.95
CA HIS A 149 12.10 3.21 -5.93
C HIS A 149 13.09 4.26 -5.40
N LEU A 150 12.92 4.74 -4.17
CA LEU A 150 13.85 5.70 -3.57
C LEU A 150 15.27 5.13 -3.40
N ASP A 151 15.40 3.84 -3.08
CA ASP A 151 16.72 3.20 -2.94
C ASP A 151 17.45 3.13 -4.30
N LYS A 152 16.71 2.97 -5.40
CA LYS A 152 17.25 3.03 -6.77
C LYS A 152 17.51 4.46 -7.24
N HIS A 153 16.65 5.40 -6.87
CA HIS A 153 16.68 6.80 -7.33
C HIS A 153 16.80 7.76 -6.14
N PRO A 154 17.97 7.80 -5.46
CA PRO A 154 18.15 8.57 -4.22
C PRO A 154 18.03 10.09 -4.36
N LEU A 155 18.13 10.62 -5.58
CA LEU A 155 17.92 12.04 -5.88
C LEU A 155 16.45 12.44 -5.94
N GLN A 156 15.54 11.47 -6.00
CA GLN A 156 14.11 11.73 -5.97
C GLN A 156 13.62 12.05 -4.56
N ARG A 157 12.41 12.62 -4.48
CA ARG A 157 11.79 12.97 -3.20
C ARG A 157 10.48 12.24 -3.05
N ALA A 158 10.24 11.74 -1.86
CA ALA A 158 8.95 11.16 -1.49
C ALA A 158 8.38 11.79 -0.23
N VAL A 159 7.05 11.77 -0.14
CA VAL A 159 6.31 12.10 1.07
C VAL A 159 5.44 10.92 1.46
N VAL A 160 5.44 10.59 2.75
CA VAL A 160 4.54 9.60 3.34
C VAL A 160 3.73 10.28 4.44
N LEU A 161 2.42 10.09 4.42
CA LEU A 161 1.57 10.43 5.56
C LEU A 161 1.52 9.23 6.51
N ALA A 162 1.64 9.47 7.81
CA ALA A 162 1.57 8.41 8.80
C ALA A 162 0.99 8.89 10.13
N GLU A 163 0.22 8.04 10.79
CA GLU A 163 -0.24 8.21 12.18
C GLU A 163 0.87 7.83 13.18
N LEU A 164 1.75 6.91 12.79
CA LEU A 164 2.96 6.56 13.55
C LEU A 164 4.23 6.81 12.73
N PRO A 165 4.72 8.06 12.64
CA PRO A 165 5.87 8.41 11.81
C PRO A 165 7.14 7.63 12.14
N ALA A 166 7.36 7.35 13.43
CA ALA A 166 8.52 6.60 13.91
C ALA A 166 8.65 5.22 13.25
N LYS A 167 7.53 4.54 12.98
CA LYS A 167 7.51 3.25 12.30
C LYS A 167 7.99 3.36 10.85
N VAL A 168 7.47 4.34 10.12
CA VAL A 168 7.84 4.58 8.72
C VAL A 168 9.31 4.99 8.60
N VAL A 169 9.78 5.89 9.49
CA VAL A 169 11.19 6.30 9.52
C VAL A 169 12.09 5.10 9.84
N TYR A 170 11.74 4.28 10.85
CA TYR A 170 12.49 3.07 11.18
C TYR A 170 12.58 2.10 10.00
N GLN A 171 11.48 1.86 9.28
CA GLN A 171 11.47 1.00 8.09
C GLN A 171 12.32 1.59 6.97
N ALA A 172 12.19 2.89 6.70
CA ALA A 172 12.94 3.57 5.66
C ALA A 172 14.46 3.55 5.92
N CYS A 173 14.89 3.79 7.16
CA CYS A 173 16.31 3.79 7.52
C CYS A 173 16.98 2.40 7.44
N GLN A 174 16.23 1.33 7.20
CA GLN A 174 16.80 0.01 6.88
C GLN A 174 17.39 -0.03 5.46
N HIS A 175 17.01 0.93 4.60
CA HIS A 175 17.54 1.09 3.25
C HIS A 175 18.73 2.05 3.26
N ARG A 176 19.87 1.63 2.67
CA ARG A 176 21.13 2.39 2.75
C ARG A 176 21.08 3.76 2.09
N ARG A 177 20.19 3.95 1.12
CA ARG A 177 20.11 5.18 0.32
C ARG A 177 18.89 6.04 0.65
N ILE A 178 18.14 5.69 1.69
CA ILE A 178 16.99 6.47 2.15
C ILE A 178 17.36 7.20 3.43
N CYS A 179 17.34 8.54 3.36
CA CYS A 179 17.39 9.41 4.52
C CYS A 179 15.97 9.90 4.80
N ALA A 180 15.38 9.39 5.87
CA ALA A 180 14.00 9.67 6.25
C ALA A 180 13.94 10.63 7.45
N ALA A 181 12.99 11.56 7.44
CA ALA A 181 12.71 12.41 8.58
C ALA A 181 11.21 12.64 8.78
N ALA A 182 10.77 12.58 10.04
CA ALA A 182 9.42 12.94 10.42
C ALA A 182 9.30 14.45 10.69
N VAL A 183 8.18 15.04 10.30
CA VAL A 183 7.88 16.46 10.52
C VAL A 183 6.42 16.64 10.93
N ARG A 184 6.19 17.59 11.83
CA ARG A 184 4.84 18.06 12.23
C ARG A 184 4.65 19.57 12.11
N SER A 185 5.65 20.29 11.64
CA SER A 185 5.58 21.75 11.49
C SER A 185 6.56 22.28 10.44
N LEU A 186 6.31 23.49 9.96
CA LEU A 186 7.20 24.17 9.03
C LEU A 186 8.58 24.48 9.67
N ALA A 187 8.60 24.87 10.94
CA ALA A 187 9.84 25.17 11.65
C ALA A 187 10.75 23.93 11.79
N GLU A 188 10.14 22.76 12.08
CA GLU A 188 10.85 21.49 12.15
C GLU A 188 11.39 21.07 10.78
N LEU A 189 10.56 21.16 9.74
CA LEU A 189 10.95 20.90 8.36
C LEU A 189 12.16 21.75 7.96
N GLN A 190 12.13 23.07 8.19
CA GLN A 190 13.23 23.99 7.86
C GLN A 190 14.52 23.70 8.64
N ARG A 191 14.40 23.22 9.89
CA ARG A 191 15.56 22.84 10.71
C ARG A 191 16.20 21.56 10.18
N ILE A 192 15.39 20.55 9.86
CA ILE A 192 15.85 19.25 9.37
C ILE A 192 16.42 19.36 7.96
N GLU A 193 15.77 20.12 7.07
CA GLU A 193 16.23 20.33 5.68
C GLU A 193 17.67 20.84 5.65
N ARG A 194 18.01 21.79 6.53
CA ARG A 194 19.37 22.36 6.64
C ARG A 194 20.42 21.39 7.19
N GLY A 195 20.02 20.40 7.96
CA GLY A 195 20.96 19.50 8.66
C GLY A 195 21.11 18.10 8.03
N LEU A 196 20.05 17.57 7.42
CA LEU A 196 19.96 16.16 7.03
C LEU A 196 19.65 15.96 5.54
N GLN A 197 19.10 16.97 4.85
CA GLN A 197 18.63 16.89 3.47
C GLN A 197 17.85 15.58 3.11
N PRO A 198 16.81 15.19 3.88
CA PRO A 198 16.08 13.94 3.67
C PRO A 198 15.51 13.80 2.26
N ASN A 199 15.57 12.58 1.70
CA ASN A 199 14.88 12.23 0.45
C ASN A 199 13.51 11.60 0.70
N LEU A 200 13.20 11.20 1.94
CA LEU A 200 11.89 10.80 2.38
C LEU A 200 11.41 11.68 3.54
N TRP A 201 10.25 12.29 3.38
CA TRP A 201 9.58 13.05 4.44
C TRP A 201 8.35 12.31 4.94
N VAL A 202 8.25 12.15 6.25
CA VAL A 202 7.09 11.54 6.90
C VAL A 202 6.31 12.62 7.65
N ILE A 203 5.04 12.78 7.34
CA ILE A 203 4.19 13.80 7.96
C ILE A 203 3.34 13.14 9.04
N ASP A 204 3.41 13.68 10.26
CA ASP A 204 2.69 13.18 11.43
C ASP A 204 1.22 13.58 11.43
N MET A 205 0.35 12.69 10.93
CA MET A 205 -1.09 12.94 10.82
C MET A 205 -1.82 13.02 12.17
N ASN A 206 -1.20 12.59 13.27
CA ASN A 206 -1.76 12.78 14.62
C ASN A 206 -1.50 14.18 15.17
N GLN A 207 -0.56 14.92 14.58
CA GLN A 207 -0.16 16.25 15.04
C GLN A 207 -0.46 17.36 14.04
N VAL A 208 -0.83 17.03 12.80
CA VAL A 208 -1.15 18.01 11.76
C VAL A 208 -2.57 17.86 11.25
N THR A 209 -3.18 19.00 10.88
CA THR A 209 -4.44 19.00 10.14
C THR A 209 -4.19 18.68 8.67
N LEU A 210 -5.21 18.19 7.96
CA LEU A 210 -5.10 17.84 6.54
C LEU A 210 -4.60 19.01 5.66
N PRO A 211 -5.07 20.27 5.81
CA PRO A 211 -4.55 21.39 5.01
C PRO A 211 -3.06 21.66 5.27
N LEU A 212 -2.61 21.54 6.53
CA LEU A 212 -1.20 21.67 6.88
C LEU A 212 -0.38 20.51 6.30
N ALA A 213 -0.91 19.28 6.33
CA ALA A 213 -0.25 18.13 5.71
C ALA A 213 -0.03 18.33 4.21
N VAL A 214 -1.05 18.81 3.49
CA VAL A 214 -0.95 19.13 2.06
C VAL A 214 0.09 20.22 1.80
N PHE A 215 0.09 21.28 2.62
CA PHE A 215 1.10 22.34 2.54
C PHE A 215 2.52 21.81 2.76
N LEU A 216 2.74 21.04 3.81
CA LEU A 216 4.04 20.44 4.12
C LEU A 216 4.48 19.46 3.02
N ALA A 217 3.59 18.58 2.57
CA ALA A 217 3.86 17.64 1.47
C ALA A 217 4.28 18.38 0.20
N GLY A 218 3.52 19.41 -0.17
CA GLY A 218 3.84 20.23 -1.33
C GLY A 218 5.15 21.00 -1.19
N ARG A 219 5.56 21.38 0.02
CA ARG A 219 6.86 22.00 0.27
C ARG A 219 7.99 20.98 0.12
N CYS A 220 7.87 19.81 0.75
CA CYS A 220 8.86 18.73 0.66
C CYS A 220 9.12 18.28 -0.78
N LEU A 221 8.06 18.11 -1.58
CA LEU A 221 8.17 17.65 -2.97
C LEU A 221 8.74 18.70 -3.94
N ARG A 222 8.79 19.97 -3.53
CA ARG A 222 9.40 21.06 -4.32
C ARG A 222 10.85 21.33 -3.93
N MET A 223 11.34 20.76 -2.84
CA MET A 223 12.74 20.90 -2.45
C MET A 223 13.64 20.28 -3.52
N GLN A 224 14.74 20.94 -3.83
CA GLN A 224 15.75 20.39 -4.72
C GLN A 224 16.38 19.14 -4.10
N ALA A 225 16.79 18.21 -4.96
CA ALA A 225 17.58 17.05 -4.56
C ALA A 225 18.92 17.52 -3.94
N PRO A 226 19.57 16.71 -3.10
CA PRO A 226 20.92 17.00 -2.65
C PRO A 226 21.85 16.95 -3.87
N ASP A 227 22.64 18.00 -4.11
CA ASP A 227 23.57 18.06 -5.27
C ASP A 227 24.74 17.05 -5.19
N SER A 228 24.85 16.27 -4.12
CA SER A 228 25.84 15.19 -4.02
C SER A 228 25.43 14.15 -2.97
N LEU A 229 25.37 12.88 -3.38
CA LEU A 229 25.43 11.77 -2.43
C LEU A 229 26.90 11.57 -2.04
N PRO A 230 27.23 11.36 -0.76
CA PRO A 230 28.58 10.94 -0.39
C PRO A 230 28.87 9.61 -1.09
N SER A 231 30.00 9.58 -1.81
CA SER A 231 30.47 8.39 -2.50
C SER A 231 30.64 7.25 -1.48
N PRO A 232 30.31 5.99 -1.82
CA PRO A 232 30.38 4.85 -0.90
C PRO A 232 31.81 4.42 -0.50
N GLY A 233 32.76 5.36 -0.46
CA GLY A 233 34.15 5.18 -0.03
C GLY A 233 34.58 6.02 1.19
N ASP A 234 33.73 6.92 1.70
CA ASP A 234 34.07 7.78 2.85
C ASP A 234 33.37 7.31 4.14
N VAL A 235 33.72 6.12 4.60
CA VAL A 235 33.58 5.76 6.02
C VAL A 235 34.90 5.13 6.43
N ARG A 236 35.73 5.91 7.12
CA ARG A 236 36.91 5.41 7.84
C ARG A 236 36.50 4.80 9.17
#